data_AF-A0AAE9D109-F1
#
_entry.id   AF-A0AAE9D109-F1
#
_cell.length_a   1.000
_cell.length_b   1.000
_cell.length_c   1.000
_cell.angle_alpha   90.00
_cell.angle_beta   90.00
_cell.angle_gamma   90.00
#
_symmetry.space_group_name_H-M   'P 1'
#
loop_
_entity.id
_entity.type
_entity.pdbx_description
1 polymer ?
#
loop_
_entity_poly.entity_id
_entity_poly.type
_entity_poly.pdbx_seq_one_letter_code
_entity_poly.pdbx_strand_id
1 'polypeptide(L)'
;MTIPFYIVFSALVFVIGCTSEDQLLTEEGSGFEPPKFVNISVELVSNRSFDPEKNASNLKIVKDTVDDYSRTEGIKYPSDNIKQSIVDHGGKFAVMFKIQDDARCDEVRRFIKGAKKHSKEVSYAVLKCDGEKTQVL
;
A
#
# COMPACT_ATOMS: atom_id res chain seq x y z
N MET A 1 -55.36 -47.69 41.82
CA MET A 1 -54.63 -46.46 42.20
C MET A 1 -54.19 -45.80 40.90
N THR A 2 -54.32 -44.48 40.83
CA THR A 2 -54.36 -43.58 39.66
C THR A 2 -53.12 -43.59 38.74
N ILE A 3 -53.38 -43.38 37.45
CA ILE A 3 -52.52 -43.07 36.27
C ILE A 3 -51.78 -41.71 36.54
N PRO A 4 -50.54 -41.38 36.07
CA PRO A 4 -50.10 -41.39 34.65
C PRO A 4 -48.60 -41.74 34.38
N PHE A 5 -48.19 -42.21 33.20
CA PHE A 5 -48.16 -41.58 31.86
C PHE A 5 -47.35 -40.27 31.81
N TYR A 6 -46.23 -40.27 31.08
CA TYR A 6 -45.62 -39.22 30.24
C TYR A 6 -44.24 -39.79 29.83
N ILE A 7 -44.09 -40.45 28.67
CA ILE A 7 -43.85 -39.86 27.33
C ILE A 7 -42.81 -38.74 27.46
N VAL A 8 -41.59 -38.86 26.94
CA VAL A 8 -41.28 -38.70 25.50
C VAL A 8 -40.11 -39.60 25.06
N PHE A 9 -40.39 -40.32 23.97
CA PHE A 9 -39.43 -40.88 23.02
C PHE A 9 -38.41 -39.83 22.54
N SER A 10 -37.12 -40.14 22.56
CA SER A 10 -36.32 -40.03 21.32
C SER A 10 -35.02 -40.79 21.49
N ALA A 11 -34.84 -41.76 20.62
CA ALA A 11 -33.67 -42.59 20.48
C ALA A 11 -32.52 -41.83 19.81
N LEU A 12 -31.29 -42.11 20.28
CA LEU A 12 -29.98 -41.98 19.61
C LEU A 12 -29.59 -40.56 19.09
N VAL A 13 -28.36 -40.09 19.22
CA VAL A 13 -27.12 -40.62 18.61
C VAL A 13 -25.93 -39.86 19.24
N PHE A 14 -24.84 -40.59 19.53
CA PHE A 14 -23.40 -40.23 19.53
C PHE A 14 -23.00 -38.74 19.66
N VAL A 15 -21.99 -38.36 20.43
CA VAL A 15 -20.58 -38.77 20.30
C VAL A 15 -19.85 -38.47 21.62
N ILE A 16 -19.00 -39.39 22.02
CA ILE A 16 -18.00 -39.26 23.10
C ILE A 16 -17.03 -38.13 22.72
N GLY A 17 -16.96 -37.08 23.53
CA GLY A 17 -15.95 -36.03 23.41
C GLY A 17 -15.57 -35.52 24.79
N CYS A 18 -14.31 -35.74 25.16
CA CYS A 18 -13.81 -35.75 26.52
C CYS A 18 -13.96 -34.44 27.31
N THR A 19 -14.25 -34.66 28.59
CA THR A 19 -14.02 -33.83 29.77
C THR A 19 -12.72 -33.02 29.72
N SER A 20 -12.84 -31.79 30.22
CA SER A 20 -11.82 -30.78 30.50
C SER A 20 -10.74 -31.27 31.46
N GLU A 21 -9.49 -31.29 31.01
CA GLU A 21 -8.30 -31.12 31.84
C GLU A 21 -7.36 -30.15 31.13
N ASP A 22 -7.21 -28.96 31.72
CA ASP A 22 -6.12 -28.03 31.48
C ASP A 22 -4.79 -28.79 31.55
N GLN A 23 -3.98 -28.78 30.49
CA GLN A 23 -2.53 -28.53 30.53
C GLN A 23 -1.98 -28.18 29.15
N LEU A 24 -1.54 -26.92 29.04
CA LEU A 24 -0.33 -26.48 28.37
C LEU A 24 -0.25 -26.68 26.84
N LEU A 25 -0.98 -25.84 26.12
CA LEU A 25 -0.61 -25.46 24.76
C LEU A 25 0.78 -24.81 24.81
N THR A 26 1.80 -25.52 24.32
CA THR A 26 2.99 -24.85 23.81
C THR A 26 2.58 -24.11 22.53
N GLU A 27 2.09 -22.88 22.71
CA GLU A 27 2.10 -21.89 21.66
C GLU A 27 3.56 -21.60 21.31
N GLU A 28 4.10 -22.31 20.32
CA GLU A 28 5.13 -21.70 19.47
C GLU A 28 4.41 -20.63 18.65
N GLY A 29 4.15 -19.49 19.29
CA GLY A 29 3.59 -18.31 18.67
C GLY A 29 4.53 -17.85 17.57
N SER A 30 4.25 -18.28 16.34
CA SER A 30 4.78 -17.67 15.13
C SER A 30 4.42 -16.19 15.21
N GLY A 31 5.39 -15.37 15.61
CA GLY A 31 5.23 -13.92 15.77
C GLY A 31 4.79 -13.31 14.44
N PHE A 32 3.49 -13.07 14.31
CA PHE A 32 2.95 -12.21 13.27
C PHE A 32 3.26 -10.78 13.71
N GLU A 33 4.45 -10.29 13.37
CA GLU A 33 4.74 -8.87 13.47
C GLU A 33 3.88 -8.16 12.40
N PRO A 34 2.92 -7.31 12.79
CA PRO A 34 2.13 -6.59 11.80
C PRO A 34 3.10 -5.78 10.92
N PRO A 35 2.86 -5.70 9.60
CA PRO A 35 3.75 -4.99 8.70
C PRO A 35 3.94 -3.56 9.20
N LYS A 36 5.20 -3.18 9.41
CA LYS A 36 5.56 -1.84 9.87
C LYS A 36 5.04 -0.83 8.85
N PHE A 37 4.23 0.13 9.29
CA PHE A 37 3.80 1.24 8.44
C PHE A 37 5.02 2.08 8.06
N VAL A 38 5.34 2.11 6.77
CA VAL A 38 6.48 2.84 6.23
C VAL A 38 6.01 4.17 5.66
N ASN A 39 6.64 5.27 6.08
CA ASN A 39 6.42 6.56 5.41
C ASN A 39 7.13 6.54 4.06
N ILE A 40 6.36 6.39 2.97
CA ILE A 40 6.89 6.41 1.62
C ILE A 40 6.72 7.79 1.00
N SER A 41 7.82 8.33 0.48
CA SER A 41 7.76 9.54 -0.35
C SER A 41 8.53 9.35 -1.65
N VAL A 42 7.98 9.88 -2.73
CA VAL A 42 8.56 9.81 -4.07
C VAL A 42 8.72 11.23 -4.59
N GLU A 43 9.94 11.62 -4.91
CA GLU A 43 10.20 12.87 -5.61
C GLU A 43 10.45 12.56 -7.08
N LEU A 44 9.50 12.90 -7.95
CA LEU A 44 9.67 12.79 -9.40
C LEU A 44 10.33 14.06 -9.91
N VAL A 45 11.60 13.96 -10.31
CA VAL A 45 12.36 15.09 -10.88
C VAL A 45 12.17 15.09 -12.39
N SER A 46 11.61 16.17 -12.92
CA SER A 46 11.38 16.31 -14.35
C SER A 46 12.61 16.85 -15.09
N ASN A 47 12.58 16.78 -16.41
CA ASN A 47 13.57 17.45 -17.28
C ASN A 47 13.31 18.97 -17.43
N ARG A 48 12.28 19.52 -16.79
CA ARG A 48 11.94 20.95 -16.85
C ARG A 48 12.63 21.74 -15.74
N SER A 49 12.93 22.99 -16.00
CA SER A 49 13.37 23.95 -14.98
C SER A 49 12.21 24.32 -14.05
N PHE A 50 12.54 24.61 -12.79
CA PHE A 50 11.59 25.17 -11.84
C PHE A 50 11.25 26.61 -12.25
N ASP A 51 9.96 26.87 -12.43
CA ASP A 51 9.43 28.18 -12.83
C ASP A 51 8.07 28.36 -12.16
N PRO A 52 7.95 29.25 -11.15
CA PRO A 52 6.71 29.47 -10.42
C PRO A 52 5.50 29.76 -11.31
N GLU A 53 5.68 30.44 -12.44
CA GLU A 53 4.60 30.79 -13.36
C GLU A 53 4.10 29.56 -14.15
N LYS A 54 4.94 28.54 -14.31
CA LYS A 54 4.62 27.30 -15.02
C LYS A 54 4.34 26.12 -14.08
N ASN A 55 4.40 26.32 -12.77
CA ASN A 55 4.26 25.24 -11.80
C ASN A 55 2.94 24.48 -11.93
N ALA A 56 1.82 25.18 -12.16
CA ALA A 56 0.51 24.54 -12.31
C ALA A 56 0.43 23.66 -13.59
N SER A 57 0.94 24.17 -14.72
CA SER A 57 0.95 23.40 -15.98
C SER A 57 1.93 22.24 -15.93
N ASN A 58 3.12 22.44 -15.35
CA ASN A 58 4.12 21.38 -15.16
C ASN A 58 3.61 20.28 -14.21
N LEU A 59 2.91 20.64 -13.13
CA LEU A 59 2.29 19.67 -12.23
C LEU A 59 1.25 18.84 -12.99
N LYS A 60 0.41 19.49 -13.81
CA LYS A 60 -0.58 18.77 -14.63
C LYS A 60 0.09 17.75 -15.55
N ILE A 61 1.17 18.12 -16.24
CA ILE A 61 1.91 17.22 -17.14
C ILE A 61 2.45 16.00 -16.39
N VAL A 62 3.05 16.20 -15.22
CA VAL A 62 3.58 15.09 -14.40
C VAL A 62 2.43 14.18 -13.94
N LYS A 63 1.31 14.74 -13.49
CA LYS A 63 0.12 13.96 -13.10
C LYS A 63 -0.44 13.16 -14.27
N ASP A 64 -0.67 13.80 -15.41
CA ASP A 64 -1.19 13.14 -16.61
C ASP A 64 -0.28 11.98 -17.05
N THR A 65 1.05 12.14 -16.92
CA THR A 65 2.04 11.09 -17.20
C THR A 65 1.90 9.90 -16.27
N VAL A 66 1.78 10.15 -14.96
CA VAL A 66 1.61 9.10 -13.95
C VAL A 66 0.28 8.37 -14.15
N ASP A 67 -0.79 9.11 -14.47
CA ASP A 67 -2.13 8.57 -14.73
C ASP A 67 -2.21 7.79 -16.05
N ASP A 68 -1.53 8.25 -17.09
CA ASP A 68 -1.39 7.52 -18.36
C ASP A 68 -0.71 6.17 -18.16
N TYR A 69 0.48 6.17 -17.54
CA TYR A 69 1.19 4.93 -17.22
C TYR A 69 0.34 3.97 -16.37
N SER A 70 -0.31 4.49 -15.34
CA SER A 70 -1.18 3.69 -14.47
C SER A 70 -2.32 3.02 -15.25
N ARG A 71 -2.96 3.77 -16.18
CA ARG A 71 -4.01 3.24 -17.05
C ARG A 71 -3.49 2.19 -18.01
N THR A 72 -2.33 2.42 -18.64
CA THR A 72 -1.71 1.46 -19.58
C THR A 72 -1.39 0.12 -18.92
N GLU A 73 -0.88 0.16 -17.69
CA GLU A 73 -0.49 -1.05 -16.94
C GLU A 73 -1.65 -1.68 -16.14
N GLY A 74 -2.85 -1.10 -16.20
CA GLY A 74 -3.99 -1.55 -15.41
C GLY A 74 -3.80 -1.41 -13.89
N ILE A 75 -2.91 -0.51 -13.47
CA ILE A 75 -2.60 -0.25 -12.06
C ILE A 75 -3.60 0.75 -11.50
N LYS A 76 -4.39 0.31 -10.52
CA LYS A 76 -5.21 1.20 -9.70
C LYS A 76 -4.40 1.64 -8.50
N TYR A 77 -4.28 2.95 -8.31
CA TYR A 77 -3.69 3.52 -7.10
C TYR A 77 -4.68 4.50 -6.47
N PRO A 78 -4.78 4.57 -5.12
CA PRO A 78 -5.68 5.49 -4.44
C PRO A 78 -5.11 6.92 -4.53
N SER A 79 -5.44 7.63 -5.60
CA SER A 79 -4.95 9.00 -5.86
C SER A 79 -5.26 9.98 -4.72
N ASP A 80 -6.38 9.77 -4.03
CA ASP A 80 -6.89 10.65 -2.98
C ASP A 80 -6.04 10.59 -1.70
N ASN A 81 -5.33 9.47 -1.49
CA ASN A 81 -4.48 9.24 -0.32
C ASN A 81 -3.01 9.60 -0.59
N ILE A 82 -2.71 10.12 -1.79
CA ILE A 82 -1.38 10.58 -2.15
C ILE A 82 -1.33 12.10 -2.12
N LYS A 83 -0.66 12.65 -1.10
CA LYS A 83 -0.42 14.10 -1.03
C LYS A 83 0.65 14.50 -2.01
N GLN A 84 0.41 15.58 -2.73
CA GLN A 84 1.32 16.09 -3.75
C GLN A 84 1.78 17.50 -3.39
N SER A 85 3.05 17.79 -3.65
CA SER A 85 3.61 19.13 -3.47
C SER A 85 4.67 19.39 -4.53
N ILE A 86 4.72 20.62 -5.04
CA ILE A 86 5.75 21.05 -5.99
C ILE A 86 7.00 21.39 -5.21
N VAL A 87 8.16 20.95 -5.71
CA VAL A 87 9.47 21.17 -5.08
C VAL A 87 10.45 21.72 -6.11
N ASP A 88 11.25 22.69 -5.70
CA ASP A 88 12.43 23.13 -6.43
C ASP A 88 13.59 22.18 -6.09
N HIS A 89 13.94 21.30 -7.03
CA HIS A 89 15.07 20.38 -6.90
C HIS A 89 16.29 20.98 -7.62
N GLY A 90 16.98 21.90 -6.94
CA GLY A 90 18.21 22.49 -7.46
C GLY A 90 18.03 23.17 -8.82
N GLY A 91 16.94 23.93 -9.00
CA GLY A 91 16.56 24.60 -10.24
C GLY A 91 15.71 23.75 -11.19
N LYS A 92 15.43 22.48 -10.84
CA LYS A 92 14.54 21.60 -11.63
C LYS A 92 13.16 21.51 -11.00
N PHE A 93 12.15 21.43 -11.86
CA PHE A 93 10.78 21.17 -11.43
C PHE A 93 10.66 19.72 -10.98
N ALA A 94 10.26 19.52 -9.72
CA ALA A 94 9.97 18.22 -9.15
C ALA A 94 8.61 18.20 -8.47
N VAL A 95 8.02 17.00 -8.40
CA VAL A 95 6.77 16.75 -7.67
C VAL A 95 7.04 15.71 -6.60
N MET A 96 6.79 16.08 -5.34
CA MET A 96 6.87 15.20 -4.19
C MET A 96 5.49 14.60 -3.91
N PHE A 97 5.42 13.28 -3.99
CA PHE A 97 4.29 12.44 -3.63
C PHE A 97 4.56 11.84 -2.25
N LYS A 98 3.63 11.99 -1.32
CA LYS A 98 3.66 11.34 0.00
C LYS A 98 2.50 10.35 0.06
N ILE A 99 2.83 9.08 0.18
CA ILE A 99 1.85 7.99 0.21
C ILE A 99 1.48 7.74 1.67
N GLN A 100 0.19 7.84 2.00
CA GLN A 100 -0.31 7.74 3.37
C GLN A 100 -0.99 6.40 3.71
N ASP A 101 -0.98 5.45 2.77
CA ASP A 101 -1.61 4.12 2.90
C ASP A 101 -0.59 3.01 3.19
N ASP A 102 -1.09 1.78 3.28
CA ASP A 102 -0.36 0.51 3.42
C ASP A 102 0.46 0.10 2.18
N ALA A 103 0.94 1.08 1.42
CA ALA A 103 1.75 0.84 0.24
C ALA A 103 3.08 0.20 0.61
N ARG A 104 3.52 -0.77 -0.21
CA ARG A 104 4.82 -1.42 -0.01
C ARG A 104 5.92 -0.75 -0.83
N CYS A 105 7.09 -0.61 -0.23
CA CYS A 105 8.24 0.01 -0.87
C CYS A 105 8.67 -0.65 -2.18
N ASP A 106 8.57 -1.98 -2.29
CA ASP A 106 8.93 -2.72 -3.49
C ASP A 106 7.92 -2.50 -4.63
N GLU A 107 6.64 -2.37 -4.31
CA GLU A 107 5.58 -2.04 -5.26
C GLU A 107 5.76 -0.61 -5.79
N VAL A 108 5.95 0.35 -4.88
CA VAL A 108 6.20 1.75 -5.26
C VAL A 108 7.48 1.87 -6.09
N ARG A 109 8.56 1.17 -5.72
CA ARG A 109 9.80 1.14 -6.50
C ARG A 109 9.58 0.58 -7.91
N ARG A 110 8.81 -0.50 -8.06
CA ARG A 110 8.46 -1.09 -9.37
C ARG A 110 7.64 -0.12 -10.21
N PHE A 111 6.64 0.51 -9.60
CA PHE A 111 5.80 1.51 -10.24
C PHE A 111 6.63 2.68 -10.79
N ILE A 112 7.50 3.27 -9.97
CA ILE A 112 8.36 4.40 -10.37
C ILE A 112 9.28 4.01 -11.52
N LYS A 113 9.90 2.82 -11.47
CA LYS A 113 10.77 2.32 -12.53
C LYS A 113 10.03 2.23 -13.86
N GLY A 114 8.78 1.77 -13.85
CA GLY A 114 7.97 1.69 -15.06
C GLY A 114 7.53 3.07 -15.55
N ALA A 115 7.01 3.93 -14.66
CA ALA A 115 6.61 5.29 -15.01
C ALA A 115 7.77 6.10 -15.63
N LYS A 116 8.98 5.97 -15.07
CA LYS A 116 10.18 6.59 -15.64
C LYS A 116 10.51 6.05 -17.03
N LYS A 117 10.40 4.73 -17.24
CA LYS A 117 10.67 4.12 -18.56
C LYS A 117 9.66 4.55 -19.62
N HIS A 118 8.41 4.77 -19.20
CA HIS A 118 7.32 5.23 -20.06
C HIS A 118 7.45 6.70 -20.45
N SER A 119 8.02 7.53 -19.58
CA SER A 119 8.04 8.98 -19.77
C SER A 119 9.42 9.57 -20.03
N LYS A 120 9.56 10.27 -21.17
CA LYS A 120 10.72 11.11 -21.46
C LYS A 120 10.75 12.41 -20.64
N GLU A 121 9.66 12.73 -19.95
CA GLU A 121 9.53 13.96 -19.15
C GLU A 121 10.14 13.81 -17.76
N VAL A 122 10.20 12.57 -17.26
CA VAL A 122 10.80 12.23 -15.97
C VAL A 122 12.30 12.01 -16.19
N SER A 123 13.12 12.78 -15.48
CA SER A 123 14.58 12.64 -15.50
C SER A 123 15.00 11.44 -14.66
N TYR A 124 14.58 11.45 -13.40
CA TYR A 124 14.78 10.38 -12.43
C TYR A 124 13.79 10.57 -11.28
N ALA A 125 13.74 9.62 -10.36
CA ALA A 125 12.97 9.75 -9.13
C ALA A 125 13.86 9.53 -7.89
N VAL A 126 13.52 10.15 -6.78
CA VAL A 126 14.09 9.84 -5.47
C VAL A 126 13.01 9.18 -4.63
N LEU A 127 13.15 7.87 -4.40
CA LEU A 127 12.29 7.11 -3.52
C LEU A 127 12.88 7.17 -2.10
N LYS A 128 12.07 7.58 -1.12
CA LYS A 128 12.39 7.43 0.29
C LYS A 128 11.48 6.37 0.90
N CYS A 129 12.11 5.35 1.48
CA CYS A 129 11.48 4.19 2.10
C CYS A 129 12.23 3.85 3.38
N ASP A 130 11.54 3.73 4.51
CA ASP A 130 12.15 3.42 5.81
C ASP A 130 13.31 4.36 6.20
N GLY A 131 13.25 5.61 5.75
CA GLY A 131 14.33 6.59 5.97
C GLY A 131 15.47 6.50 4.95
N GLU A 132 15.59 5.38 4.22
CA GLU A 132 16.56 5.19 3.15
C GLU A 132 16.11 5.92 1.88
N LYS A 133 17.04 6.63 1.22
CA LYS A 133 16.80 7.30 -0.06
C LYS A 133 17.48 6.51 -1.18
N THR A 134 16.72 6.16 -2.21
CA THR A 134 17.21 5.51 -3.43
C THR A 134 16.87 6.38 -4.64
N GLN A 135 17.87 6.69 -5.46
CA GLN A 135 17.62 7.28 -6.77
C GLN A 135 17.24 6.19 -7.78
N VAL A 136 16.13 6.40 -8.49
CA VAL A 136 15.64 5.53 -9.57
C VAL A 136 15.89 6.26 -10.88
N LEU A 137 16.83 5.72 -11.67
CA LEU A 137 17.24 6.23 -12.97
C LEU A 137 16.46 5.63 -14.13
#